data_AF-A0A807LI28-F1
#
_entry.id   AF-A0A807LI28-F1
#
_cell.length_a   1.000
_cell.length_b   1.000
_cell.length_c   1.000
_cell.angle_alpha   90.00
_cell.angle_beta   90.00
_cell.angle_gamma   90.00
#
_symmetry.space_group_name_H-M   'P 1'
#
loop_
_entity.id
_entity.type
_entity.pdbx_description
1 polymer ?
#
loop_
_entity_poly.entity_id
_entity_poly.type
_entity_poly.pdbx_seq_one_letter_code
_entity_poly.pdbx_strand_id
1 'polypeptide(L)'
;MSSDIKIKVQSFGRFLSNMVMPNIGAFIAWGIITALFIPTGWLPNETLAKLVGPMITYLLPLLIGFTGGRLVGGDRGGVVGAITTMGVIVGADMPMFLGAMIAGPLGGYCIKKFDAAVDGKIKSGFEMLVNNFSAGIIGMILAILAFLAIGPAVEVLSKALAAGVNFMVVHDMLPLASIFVEPAKILFLNNAINHGIFSPLGIQQSHEIGKSIFFLIEANPGPGMGILLAYMFFGRGSAKQSAGGAAIIHFLGGIHEIYFPYVLMNPRLLIAVILGGMTGVFTLSVLNGGLVSPASPGSILAVLAMTPKGAYFANLAAIFAAMIVSFVIAAILLKTSKVKEDEDDIEAATRRMHDMKAESKGAAAAQGTKDVTNDLSHVRKIIVACDAGMGSSAMGAGVLRKKVQDAGLTNISVTNSAINSLPSDVDLVITHRDLTERAMRQAPQAQHISLTNFLDSGLYTGLTERLVAAQRHTTNEAKVNSSLQDSFDTSNTHLFKLGAENIFLGCSATQKEEAIRFAGEQLVKGGYVQPEYIDAMLEREKMTPTYLGQSIAVPHGTVEAKDRVLKTGVVFCQYPQGVRFGEEEDEIAHLVIGIAARNNEHIQVITSLTNALDDETIVERLSHTTSVEEVLALLNQ
;
A
#
# COMPACT_ATOMS: atom_id res chain seq x y z
N MET A 1 16.92 11.42 14.73
CA MET A 1 15.72 10.84 15.37
C MET A 1 15.86 9.33 15.38
N SER A 2 15.51 8.64 16.46
CA SER A 2 15.38 7.16 16.46
C SER A 2 14.38 6.74 15.37
N SER A 3 14.63 5.59 14.71
CA SER A 3 13.78 5.00 13.66
C SER A 3 12.31 4.94 14.08
N ASP A 4 12.05 4.59 15.34
CA ASP A 4 10.70 4.40 15.86
C ASP A 4 9.91 5.71 15.99
N ILE A 5 10.60 6.81 16.33
CA ILE A 5 9.97 8.13 16.42
C ILE A 5 9.63 8.63 15.01
N LYS A 6 10.52 8.42 14.04
CA LYS A 6 10.28 8.76 12.63
C LYS A 6 9.05 8.03 12.11
N ILE A 7 8.96 6.72 12.33
CA ILE A 7 7.84 5.87 11.89
C ILE A 7 6.52 6.35 12.52
N LYS A 8 6.50 6.63 13.83
CA LYS A 8 5.30 7.14 14.51
C LYS A 8 4.85 8.48 13.94
N VAL A 9 5.76 9.43 13.76
CA VAL A 9 5.44 10.75 13.18
C VAL A 9 4.92 10.61 11.75
N GLN A 10 5.53 9.75 10.92
CA GLN A 10 5.06 9.48 9.57
C GLN A 10 3.69 8.81 9.54
N SER A 11 3.44 7.81 10.40
CA SER A 11 2.13 7.15 10.50
C SER A 11 1.03 8.11 10.93
N PHE A 12 1.33 9.01 11.88
CA PHE A 12 0.41 10.03 12.35
C PHE A 12 0.12 11.06 11.25
N GLY A 13 1.16 11.55 10.58
CA GLY A 13 1.03 12.46 9.45
C GLY A 13 0.20 11.87 8.31
N ARG A 14 0.43 10.60 7.96
CA ARG A 14 -0.35 9.87 6.95
C ARG A 14 -1.81 9.76 7.33
N PHE A 15 -2.09 9.42 8.59
CA PHE A 15 -3.45 9.33 9.09
C PHE A 15 -4.20 10.67 8.93
N LEU A 16 -3.59 11.78 9.37
CA LEU A 16 -4.17 13.13 9.21
C LEU A 16 -4.36 13.50 7.73
N SER A 17 -3.39 13.19 6.89
CA SER A 17 -3.45 13.49 5.46
C SER A 17 -4.60 12.75 4.78
N ASN A 18 -4.81 11.48 5.14
CA ASN A 18 -5.91 10.67 4.61
C ASN A 18 -7.29 11.17 5.06
N MET A 19 -7.37 12.00 6.10
CA MET A 19 -8.61 12.67 6.50
C MET A 19 -8.94 13.91 5.66
N VAL A 20 -7.91 14.60 5.15
CA VAL A 20 -8.07 15.87 4.41
C VAL A 20 -8.06 15.66 2.90
N MET A 21 -7.15 14.82 2.38
CA MET A 21 -6.94 14.66 0.93
C MET A 21 -8.20 14.27 0.14
N PRO A 22 -9.04 13.31 0.59
CA PRO A 22 -10.27 12.97 -0.12
C PRO A 22 -11.27 14.13 -0.22
N ASN A 23 -11.10 15.14 0.63
CA ASN A 23 -12.00 16.29 0.75
C ASN A 23 -11.44 17.56 0.07
N ILE A 24 -10.25 17.52 -0.56
CA ILE A 24 -9.61 18.70 -1.17
C ILE A 24 -10.53 19.41 -2.16
N GLY A 25 -11.36 18.69 -2.92
CA GLY A 25 -12.34 19.30 -3.82
C GLY A 25 -13.30 20.27 -3.11
N ALA A 26 -13.70 19.98 -1.88
CA ALA A 26 -14.55 20.87 -1.08
C ALA A 26 -13.79 22.12 -0.61
N PHE A 27 -12.51 21.99 -0.25
CA PHE A 27 -11.64 23.13 0.08
C PHE A 27 -11.40 24.05 -1.12
N ILE A 28 -11.21 23.47 -2.31
CA ILE A 28 -11.07 24.23 -3.56
C ILE A 28 -12.38 24.96 -3.87
N ALA A 29 -13.52 24.27 -3.79
CA ALA A 29 -14.83 24.89 -4.03
C ALA A 29 -15.09 26.06 -3.07
N TRP A 30 -14.84 25.85 -1.78
CA TRP A 30 -14.90 26.92 -0.78
C TRP A 30 -13.94 28.06 -1.12
N GLY A 31 -12.69 27.76 -1.47
CA GLY A 31 -11.67 28.75 -1.82
C GLY A 31 -12.05 29.60 -3.04
N ILE A 32 -12.62 28.98 -4.08
CA ILE A 32 -13.11 29.68 -5.28
C ILE A 32 -14.29 30.60 -4.92
N ILE A 33 -15.27 30.11 -4.16
CA ILE A 33 -16.42 30.92 -3.72
C ILE A 33 -15.92 32.13 -2.92
N THR A 34 -14.99 31.90 -1.99
CA THR A 34 -14.37 32.95 -1.18
C THR A 34 -13.62 33.95 -2.06
N ALA A 35 -12.78 33.47 -2.99
CA ALA A 35 -12.02 34.34 -3.89
C ALA A 35 -12.92 35.15 -4.84
N LEU A 36 -14.08 34.62 -5.24
CA LEU A 36 -15.00 35.31 -6.14
C LEU A 36 -15.91 36.29 -5.38
N PHE A 37 -16.65 35.83 -4.39
CA PHE A 37 -17.89 36.52 -3.99
C PHE A 37 -17.81 37.35 -2.71
N ILE A 38 -16.78 37.20 -1.88
CA ILE A 38 -16.63 38.06 -0.68
C ILE A 38 -16.42 39.53 -1.07
N PRO A 39 -16.56 40.49 -0.14
CA PRO A 39 -16.39 41.91 -0.45
C PRO A 39 -15.04 42.26 -1.12
N THR A 40 -13.97 41.57 -0.75
CA THR A 40 -12.62 41.71 -1.30
C THR A 40 -12.35 40.82 -2.53
N GLY A 41 -13.36 40.05 -2.96
CA GLY A 41 -13.27 39.06 -4.02
C GLY A 41 -13.29 39.62 -5.44
N TRP A 42 -13.17 38.72 -6.41
CA TRP A 42 -13.11 39.05 -7.83
C TRP A 42 -14.42 39.59 -8.40
N LEU A 43 -15.54 39.03 -7.97
CA LEU A 43 -16.90 39.35 -8.35
C LEU A 43 -17.78 39.45 -7.09
N PRO A 44 -17.60 40.49 -6.24
CA PRO A 44 -18.29 40.58 -4.97
C PRO A 44 -19.81 40.44 -5.12
N ASN A 45 -20.41 39.54 -4.33
CA ASN A 45 -21.84 39.28 -4.33
C ASN A 45 -22.28 38.84 -2.93
N GLU A 46 -23.01 39.69 -2.22
CA GLU A 46 -23.43 39.44 -0.84
C GLU A 46 -24.25 38.17 -0.67
N THR A 47 -25.08 37.82 -1.65
CA THR A 47 -25.94 36.63 -1.59
C THR A 47 -25.11 35.36 -1.72
N LEU A 48 -24.19 35.31 -2.69
CA LEU A 48 -23.33 34.14 -2.90
C LEU A 48 -22.23 34.02 -1.85
N ALA A 49 -21.75 35.14 -1.30
CA ALA A 49 -20.78 35.16 -0.20
C ALA A 49 -21.30 34.46 1.07
N LYS A 50 -22.62 34.43 1.28
CA LYS A 50 -23.24 33.71 2.41
C LYS A 50 -22.96 32.21 2.41
N LEU A 51 -22.51 31.61 1.29
CA LEU A 51 -22.09 30.21 1.23
C LEU A 51 -20.77 29.96 2.00
N VAL A 52 -19.89 30.96 2.11
CA VAL A 52 -18.55 30.81 2.68
C VAL A 52 -18.61 30.35 4.13
N GLY A 53 -19.46 30.98 4.95
CA GLY A 53 -19.60 30.68 6.39
C GLY A 53 -20.07 29.25 6.68
N PRO A 54 -21.21 28.79 6.14
CA PRO A 54 -21.67 27.43 6.34
C PRO A 54 -20.69 26.37 5.82
N MET A 55 -19.98 26.65 4.72
CA MET A 55 -18.99 25.72 4.20
C MET A 55 -17.79 25.54 5.14
N ILE A 56 -17.23 26.63 5.65
CA ILE A 56 -16.07 26.57 6.56
C ILE A 56 -16.46 26.04 7.96
N THR A 57 -17.64 26.42 8.47
CA THR A 57 -18.08 26.05 9.82
C THR A 57 -18.63 24.63 9.88
N TYR A 58 -19.39 24.19 8.88
CA TYR A 58 -20.07 22.89 8.90
C TYR A 58 -19.50 21.91 7.89
N LEU A 59 -19.52 22.25 6.60
CA LEU A 59 -19.23 21.29 5.53
C LEU A 59 -17.83 20.68 5.66
N LEU A 60 -16.79 21.52 5.75
CA LEU A 60 -15.41 21.04 5.74
C LEU A 60 -15.05 20.26 7.01
N PRO A 61 -15.37 20.71 8.23
CA PRO A 61 -15.12 19.93 9.43
C PRO A 61 -15.91 18.61 9.45
N LEU A 62 -17.19 18.60 9.03
CA LEU A 62 -17.99 17.37 8.99
C LEU A 62 -17.42 16.35 8.00
N LEU A 63 -16.93 16.79 6.84
CA LEU A 63 -16.27 15.91 5.87
C LEU A 63 -14.99 15.29 6.43
N ILE A 64 -14.16 16.08 7.13
CA ILE A 64 -12.98 15.58 7.84
C ILE A 64 -13.37 14.57 8.92
N GLY A 65 -14.36 14.91 9.74
CA GLY A 65 -14.87 14.06 10.81
C GLY A 65 -15.42 12.73 10.29
N PHE A 66 -16.20 12.78 9.22
CA PHE A 66 -16.70 11.61 8.51
C PHE A 66 -15.55 10.76 7.97
N THR A 67 -14.57 11.37 7.30
CA THR A 67 -13.45 10.64 6.71
C THR A 67 -12.58 10.00 7.80
N GLY A 68 -12.29 10.71 8.89
CA GLY A 68 -11.57 10.18 10.04
C GLY A 68 -12.29 9.03 10.74
N GLY A 69 -13.60 9.18 10.95
CA GLY A 69 -14.43 8.10 11.49
C GLY A 69 -14.43 6.88 10.57
N ARG A 70 -14.50 7.10 9.26
CA ARG A 70 -14.50 6.05 8.24
C ARG A 70 -13.18 5.28 8.18
N LEU A 71 -12.05 5.98 8.30
CA LEU A 71 -10.72 5.35 8.36
C LEU A 71 -10.58 4.40 9.55
N VAL A 72 -11.26 4.67 10.67
CA VAL A 72 -11.17 3.83 11.87
C VAL A 72 -12.23 2.72 11.89
N GLY A 73 -13.49 3.06 11.62
CA GLY A 73 -14.67 2.20 11.84
C GLY A 73 -15.52 1.94 10.60
N GLY A 74 -14.98 2.13 9.38
CA GLY A 74 -15.71 1.94 8.13
C GLY A 74 -16.89 2.90 7.97
N ASP A 75 -17.85 2.61 7.10
CA ASP A 75 -18.92 3.56 6.77
C ASP A 75 -19.76 3.99 7.98
N ARG A 76 -20.00 3.06 8.92
CA ARG A 76 -20.67 3.37 10.20
C ARG A 76 -19.82 4.29 11.08
N GLY A 77 -18.51 4.03 11.13
CA GLY A 77 -17.55 4.93 11.74
C GLY A 77 -17.60 6.33 11.15
N GLY A 78 -17.79 6.47 9.84
CA GLY A 78 -17.95 7.76 9.19
C GLY A 78 -19.18 8.52 9.69
N VAL A 79 -20.33 7.86 9.74
CA VAL A 79 -21.57 8.48 10.25
C VAL A 79 -21.42 8.91 11.71
N VAL A 80 -20.91 8.03 12.58
CA VAL A 80 -20.69 8.35 14.01
C VAL A 80 -19.64 9.44 14.18
N GLY A 81 -18.59 9.43 13.37
CA GLY A 81 -17.56 10.46 13.34
C GLY A 81 -18.11 11.83 12.96
N ALA A 82 -19.01 11.90 11.98
CA ALA A 82 -19.70 13.14 11.60
C ALA A 82 -20.60 13.67 12.72
N ILE A 83 -21.40 12.80 13.36
CA ILE A 83 -22.25 13.18 14.50
C ILE A 83 -21.39 13.71 15.66
N THR A 84 -20.32 13.00 16.00
CA THR A 84 -19.39 13.40 17.07
C THR A 84 -18.74 14.76 16.76
N THR A 85 -18.37 14.97 15.49
CA THR A 85 -17.77 16.24 15.02
C THR A 85 -18.74 17.42 15.14
N MET A 86 -20.04 17.20 14.91
CA MET A 86 -21.05 18.23 15.13
C MET A 86 -21.06 18.74 16.57
N GLY A 87 -20.82 17.84 17.54
CA GLY A 87 -20.66 18.22 18.95
C GLY A 87 -19.52 19.22 19.17
N VAL A 88 -18.38 19.02 18.52
CA VAL A 88 -17.24 19.96 18.62
C VAL A 88 -17.54 21.28 17.91
N ILE A 89 -18.18 21.24 16.72
CA ILE A 89 -18.53 22.46 15.96
C ILE A 89 -19.45 23.37 16.77
N VAL A 90 -20.46 22.81 17.44
CA VAL A 90 -21.41 23.58 18.26
C VAL A 90 -20.75 24.08 19.56
N GLY A 91 -19.68 23.41 20.01
CA GLY A 91 -18.98 23.72 21.25
C GLY A 91 -17.99 24.89 21.16
N ALA A 92 -17.85 25.56 20.01
CA ALA A 92 -16.94 26.69 19.87
C ALA A 92 -17.32 27.66 18.75
N ASP A 93 -16.86 28.90 18.88
CA ASP A 93 -17.15 29.99 17.94
C ASP A 93 -16.22 30.03 16.71
N MET A 94 -15.38 29.00 16.51
CA MET A 94 -14.38 28.95 15.45
C MET A 94 -14.46 27.64 14.65
N PRO A 95 -14.07 27.63 13.36
CA PRO A 95 -14.09 26.43 12.54
C PRO A 95 -13.27 25.27 13.13
N MET A 96 -13.93 24.14 13.40
CA MET A 96 -13.36 23.03 14.18
C MET A 96 -12.64 21.96 13.35
N PHE A 97 -11.63 22.37 12.56
CA PHE A 97 -10.82 21.43 11.76
C PHE A 97 -10.02 20.45 12.63
N LEU A 98 -9.24 20.96 13.58
CA LEU A 98 -8.47 20.14 14.52
C LEU A 98 -9.40 19.31 15.43
N GLY A 99 -10.53 19.92 15.82
CA GLY A 99 -11.58 19.25 16.56
C GLY A 99 -12.14 18.04 15.81
N ALA A 100 -12.49 18.20 14.54
CA ALA A 100 -12.94 17.12 13.66
C ALA A 100 -11.87 16.03 13.49
N MET A 101 -10.58 16.41 13.43
CA MET A 101 -9.47 15.47 13.33
C MET A 101 -9.33 14.56 14.55
N ILE A 102 -9.81 15.00 15.71
CA ILE A 102 -9.79 14.23 16.96
C ILE A 102 -11.12 13.48 17.14
N ALA A 103 -12.23 14.20 17.01
CA ALA A 103 -13.59 13.70 17.26
C ALA A 103 -14.04 12.64 16.25
N GLY A 104 -13.73 12.81 14.96
CA GLY A 104 -14.11 11.86 13.92
C GLY A 104 -13.57 10.46 14.17
N PRO A 105 -12.24 10.28 14.28
CA PRO A 105 -11.61 9.00 14.61
C PRO A 105 -12.08 8.40 15.93
N LEU A 106 -12.31 9.23 16.96
CA LEU A 106 -12.86 8.78 18.24
C LEU A 106 -14.27 8.17 18.06
N GLY A 107 -15.12 8.82 17.28
CA GLY A 107 -16.43 8.28 16.88
C GLY A 107 -16.32 6.92 16.18
N GLY A 108 -15.43 6.84 15.19
CA GLY A 108 -15.13 5.59 14.47
C GLY A 108 -14.59 4.48 15.38
N TYR A 109 -13.74 4.82 16.34
CA TYR A 109 -13.17 3.88 17.30
C TYR A 109 -14.24 3.29 18.24
N CYS A 110 -15.09 4.14 18.80
CA CYS A 110 -16.14 3.72 19.72
C CYS A 110 -17.14 2.79 19.05
N ILE A 111 -17.59 3.11 17.83
CA ILE A 111 -18.54 2.23 17.12
C ILE A 111 -17.88 0.93 16.68
N LYS A 112 -16.61 0.96 16.24
CA LYS A 112 -15.86 -0.26 15.93
C LYS A 112 -15.75 -1.19 17.13
N LYS A 113 -15.49 -0.64 18.32
CA LYS A 113 -15.42 -1.42 19.57
C LYS A 113 -16.78 -1.99 19.96
N PHE A 114 -17.85 -1.22 19.81
CA PHE A 114 -19.20 -1.72 20.03
C PHE A 114 -19.52 -2.88 19.06
N ASP A 115 -19.25 -2.70 17.77
CA ASP A 115 -19.51 -3.70 16.73
C ASP A 115 -18.79 -5.02 17.02
N ALA A 116 -17.51 -4.95 17.40
CA ALA A 116 -16.75 -6.12 17.81
C ALA A 116 -17.32 -6.78 19.08
N ALA A 117 -17.92 -6.01 20.00
CA ALA A 117 -18.49 -6.55 21.23
C ALA A 117 -19.85 -7.25 21.03
N VAL A 118 -20.60 -6.86 20.00
CA VAL A 118 -21.93 -7.43 19.67
C VAL A 118 -21.88 -8.45 18.54
N ASP A 119 -20.73 -8.62 17.89
CA ASP A 119 -20.54 -9.59 16.81
C ASP A 119 -20.94 -11.01 17.25
N GLY A 120 -21.70 -11.70 16.40
CA GLY A 120 -22.26 -13.02 16.68
C GLY A 120 -23.34 -13.09 17.78
N LYS A 121 -23.66 -11.99 18.47
CA LYS A 121 -24.68 -11.95 19.55
C LYS A 121 -26.05 -11.47 19.10
N ILE A 122 -26.12 -10.85 17.91
CA ILE A 122 -27.35 -10.29 17.36
C ILE A 122 -28.12 -11.38 16.62
N LYS A 123 -29.40 -11.54 16.93
CA LYS A 123 -30.28 -12.47 16.22
C LYS A 123 -30.53 -11.99 14.79
N SER A 124 -30.65 -12.93 13.86
CA SER A 124 -30.98 -12.64 12.47
C SER A 124 -32.29 -11.85 12.35
N GLY A 125 -32.28 -10.80 11.55
CA GLY A 125 -33.38 -9.86 11.35
C GLY A 125 -33.34 -8.61 12.24
N PHE A 126 -32.52 -8.59 13.30
CA PHE A 126 -32.34 -7.44 14.19
C PHE A 126 -31.06 -6.64 13.91
N GLU A 127 -30.22 -7.08 12.96
CA GLU A 127 -28.92 -6.45 12.71
C GLU A 127 -29.07 -4.98 12.31
N MET A 128 -30.01 -4.65 11.43
CA MET A 128 -30.23 -3.27 11.00
C MET A 128 -30.70 -2.36 12.15
N LEU A 129 -31.55 -2.89 13.04
CA LEU A 129 -32.02 -2.17 14.21
C LEU A 129 -30.85 -1.86 15.15
N VAL A 130 -30.08 -2.88 15.51
CA VAL A 130 -28.92 -2.71 16.40
C VAL A 130 -27.87 -1.80 15.75
N ASN A 131 -27.59 -1.97 14.46
CA ASN A 131 -26.56 -1.20 13.76
C ASN A 131 -26.90 0.29 13.71
N ASN A 132 -28.15 0.65 13.39
CA ASN A 132 -28.58 2.03 13.29
C ASN A 132 -28.77 2.69 14.66
N PHE A 133 -29.41 2.01 15.62
CA PHE A 133 -29.62 2.58 16.96
C PHE A 133 -28.32 2.73 17.73
N SER A 134 -27.40 1.77 17.65
CA SER A 134 -26.09 1.90 18.29
C SER A 134 -25.28 3.07 17.72
N ALA A 135 -25.27 3.24 16.40
CA ALA A 135 -24.62 4.39 15.77
C ALA A 135 -25.23 5.72 16.24
N GLY A 136 -26.57 5.80 16.31
CA GLY A 136 -27.29 6.98 16.80
C GLY A 136 -27.01 7.29 18.27
N ILE A 137 -27.12 6.30 19.16
CA ILE A 137 -26.93 6.47 20.61
C ILE A 137 -25.47 6.79 20.94
N ILE A 138 -24.53 6.02 20.39
CA ILE A 138 -23.09 6.26 20.61
C ILE A 138 -22.71 7.62 20.02
N GLY A 139 -23.17 7.95 18.81
CA GLY A 139 -22.97 9.25 18.19
C GLY A 139 -23.49 10.40 19.05
N MET A 140 -24.71 10.28 19.59
CA MET A 140 -25.30 11.28 20.49
C MET A 140 -24.46 11.49 21.76
N ILE A 141 -24.09 10.41 22.45
CA ILE A 141 -23.27 10.49 23.67
C ILE A 141 -21.92 11.14 23.36
N LEU A 142 -21.26 10.70 22.29
CA LEU A 142 -19.97 11.26 21.90
C LEU A 142 -20.08 12.72 21.45
N ALA A 143 -21.16 13.12 20.78
CA ALA A 143 -21.40 14.52 20.43
C ALA A 143 -21.53 15.40 21.69
N ILE A 144 -22.26 14.95 22.71
CA ILE A 144 -22.38 15.66 23.99
C ILE A 144 -21.00 15.76 24.68
N LEU A 145 -20.25 14.66 24.74
CA LEU A 145 -18.91 14.66 25.32
C LEU A 145 -17.93 15.54 24.54
N ALA A 146 -18.02 15.52 23.22
CA ALA A 146 -17.21 16.33 22.33
C ALA A 146 -17.50 17.82 22.51
N PHE A 147 -18.77 18.19 22.68
CA PHE A 147 -19.20 19.54 23.03
C PHE A 147 -18.63 20.00 24.39
N LEU A 148 -18.76 19.16 25.42
CA LEU A 148 -18.37 19.54 26.79
C LEU A 148 -16.85 19.53 27.04
N ALA A 149 -16.11 18.68 26.34
CA ALA A 149 -14.68 18.45 26.63
C ALA A 149 -13.76 18.78 25.44
N ILE A 150 -14.03 18.24 24.25
CA ILE A 150 -13.12 18.35 23.11
C ILE A 150 -13.14 19.78 22.53
N GLY A 151 -14.32 20.38 22.39
CA GLY A 151 -14.49 21.75 21.89
C GLY A 151 -13.65 22.76 22.67
N PRO A 152 -13.88 22.91 23.99
CA PRO A 152 -13.11 23.85 24.81
C PRO A 152 -11.61 23.56 24.82
N ALA A 153 -11.20 22.28 24.87
CA ALA A 153 -9.79 21.92 24.87
C ALA A 153 -9.09 22.30 23.55
N VAL A 154 -9.74 22.05 22.41
CA VAL A 154 -9.22 22.40 21.09
C VAL A 154 -9.23 23.91 20.89
N GLU A 155 -10.22 24.62 21.42
CA GLU A 155 -10.25 26.08 21.38
C GLU A 155 -9.06 26.70 22.14
N VAL A 156 -8.78 26.23 23.36
CA VAL A 156 -7.61 26.66 24.14
C VAL A 156 -6.31 26.36 23.39
N LEU A 157 -6.18 25.16 22.82
CA LEU A 157 -5.02 24.77 22.03
C LEU A 157 -4.86 25.65 20.79
N SER A 158 -5.94 25.92 20.08
CA SER A 158 -5.92 26.74 18.85
C SER A 158 -5.56 28.18 19.16
N LYS A 159 -6.09 28.76 20.26
CA LYS A 159 -5.70 30.08 20.75
C LYS A 159 -4.22 30.13 21.14
N ALA A 160 -3.69 29.08 21.79
CA ALA A 160 -2.27 28.99 22.13
C ALA A 160 -1.37 28.90 20.88
N LEU A 161 -1.75 28.09 19.90
CA LEU A 161 -1.05 28.00 18.62
C LEU A 161 -1.09 29.33 17.84
N ALA A 162 -2.26 29.96 17.78
CA ALA A 162 -2.43 31.27 17.17
C ALA A 162 -1.58 32.35 17.88
N ALA A 163 -1.48 32.31 19.21
CA ALA A 163 -0.61 33.21 19.97
C ALA A 163 0.88 32.97 19.68
N GLY A 164 1.31 31.70 19.60
CA GLY A 164 2.69 31.35 19.24
C GLY A 164 3.06 31.77 17.81
N VAL A 165 2.14 31.62 16.87
CA VAL A 165 2.25 32.17 15.52
C VAL A 165 2.36 33.68 15.56
N ASN A 166 1.44 34.35 16.26
CA ASN A 166 1.39 35.79 16.31
C ASN A 166 2.68 36.37 16.91
N PHE A 167 3.23 35.70 17.92
CA PHE A 167 4.57 36.00 18.43
C PHE A 167 5.64 35.93 17.33
N MET A 168 5.67 34.85 16.54
CA MET A 168 6.62 34.74 15.43
C MET A 168 6.43 35.81 14.36
N VAL A 169 5.19 36.25 14.10
CA VAL A 169 4.90 37.32 13.14
C VAL A 169 5.35 38.68 13.69
N VAL A 170 4.99 39.00 14.94
CA VAL A 170 5.32 40.29 15.58
C VAL A 170 6.83 40.48 15.77
N HIS A 171 7.57 39.40 15.96
CA HIS A 171 9.03 39.44 16.10
C HIS A 171 9.79 39.16 14.78
N ASP A 172 9.11 39.17 13.63
CA ASP A 172 9.69 38.89 12.30
C ASP A 172 10.46 37.55 12.22
N MET A 173 10.07 36.59 13.05
CA MET A 173 10.69 35.26 13.16
C MET A 173 10.03 34.21 12.26
N LEU A 174 8.89 34.51 11.64
CA LEU A 174 8.19 33.56 10.76
C LEU A 174 9.08 32.96 9.65
N PRO A 175 10.03 33.70 9.03
CA PRO A 175 10.99 33.12 8.08
C PRO A 175 11.75 31.91 8.63
N LEU A 176 12.06 31.88 9.92
CA LEU A 176 12.79 30.78 10.56
C LEU A 176 12.02 29.45 10.52
N ALA A 177 10.70 29.47 10.28
CA ALA A 177 9.92 28.26 10.05
C ALA A 177 10.48 27.42 8.90
N SER A 178 11.08 28.04 7.88
CA SER A 178 11.68 27.33 6.74
C SER A 178 12.86 26.42 7.13
N ILE A 179 13.51 26.64 8.27
CA ILE A 179 14.54 25.74 8.80
C ILE A 179 13.96 24.35 9.06
N PHE A 180 12.69 24.26 9.43
CA PHE A 180 12.00 22.99 9.70
C PHE A 180 11.17 22.53 8.50
N VAL A 181 10.50 23.45 7.82
CA VAL A 181 9.57 23.11 6.73
C VAL A 181 10.29 22.53 5.51
N GLU A 182 11.38 23.13 5.06
CA GLU A 182 12.05 22.69 3.82
C GLU A 182 12.69 21.30 3.96
N PRO A 183 13.41 20.97 5.06
CA PRO A 183 13.88 19.60 5.28
C PRO A 183 12.74 18.60 5.45
N ALA A 184 11.69 18.97 6.19
CA ALA A 184 10.55 18.10 6.39
C ALA A 184 9.84 17.78 5.08
N LYS A 185 9.75 18.76 4.16
CA LYS A 185 9.19 18.57 2.81
C LYS A 185 9.96 17.54 2.00
N ILE A 186 11.29 17.65 1.95
CA ILE A 186 12.17 16.68 1.26
C ILE A 186 12.08 15.28 1.89
N LEU A 187 11.84 15.21 3.21
CA LEU A 187 11.60 13.97 3.94
C LEU A 187 10.16 13.43 3.86
N PHE A 188 9.32 13.98 2.97
CA PHE A 188 7.92 13.59 2.77
C PHE A 188 7.03 13.75 4.02
N LEU A 189 7.36 14.73 4.86
CA LEU A 189 6.54 15.15 6.00
C LEU A 189 5.68 16.39 5.66
N ASN A 190 5.69 16.83 4.41
CA ASN A 190 4.92 17.97 3.91
C ASN A 190 3.42 17.84 4.17
N ASN A 191 2.84 16.66 3.96
CA ASN A 191 1.40 16.48 4.16
C ASN A 191 0.99 16.62 5.64
N ALA A 192 1.84 16.15 6.57
CA ALA A 192 1.61 16.28 8.00
C ALA A 192 1.65 17.75 8.45
N ILE A 193 2.61 18.51 7.93
CA ILE A 193 2.79 19.92 8.26
C ILE A 193 1.70 20.76 7.60
N ASN A 194 1.46 20.56 6.30
CA ASN A 194 0.52 21.37 5.53
C ASN A 194 -0.91 21.11 5.99
N HIS A 195 -1.37 19.85 6.00
CA HIS A 195 -2.76 19.56 6.36
C HIS A 195 -3.01 19.47 7.87
N GLY A 196 -1.99 19.15 8.67
CA GLY A 196 -2.12 19.06 10.12
C GLY A 196 -1.98 20.39 10.86
N ILE A 197 -1.19 21.34 10.32
CA ILE A 197 -0.85 22.59 11.03
C ILE A 197 -1.23 23.82 10.19
N PHE A 198 -0.65 23.99 9.00
CA PHE A 198 -0.77 25.25 8.26
C PHE A 198 -2.13 25.46 7.61
N SER A 199 -2.77 24.42 7.08
CA SER A 199 -4.08 24.53 6.44
C SER A 199 -5.16 24.94 7.45
N PRO A 200 -5.30 24.29 8.63
CA PRO A 200 -6.25 24.74 9.66
C PRO A 200 -6.02 26.19 10.10
N LEU A 201 -4.78 26.56 10.41
CA LEU A 201 -4.44 27.93 10.84
C LEU A 201 -4.69 28.96 9.73
N GLY A 202 -4.32 28.62 8.50
CA GLY A 202 -4.51 29.49 7.34
C GLY A 202 -5.97 29.68 6.99
N ILE A 203 -6.80 28.65 7.14
CA ILE A 203 -8.24 28.74 6.90
C ILE A 203 -8.89 29.67 7.93
N GLN A 204 -8.53 29.52 9.21
CA GLN A 204 -9.01 30.42 10.25
C GLN A 204 -8.61 31.88 9.97
N GLN A 205 -7.33 32.12 9.64
CA GLN A 205 -6.84 33.45 9.33
C GLN A 205 -7.48 34.04 8.05
N SER A 206 -7.65 33.23 7.02
CA SER A 206 -8.24 33.64 5.74
C SER A 206 -9.72 33.98 5.89
N HIS A 207 -10.45 33.32 6.80
CA HIS A 207 -11.83 33.69 7.11
C HIS A 207 -11.96 35.11 7.69
N GLU A 208 -11.01 35.51 8.55
CA GLU A 208 -11.03 36.83 9.19
C GLU A 208 -10.45 37.94 8.30
N ILE A 209 -9.34 37.65 7.61
CA ILE A 209 -8.51 38.66 6.90
C ILE A 209 -8.67 38.55 5.37
N GLY A 210 -9.32 37.50 4.88
CA GLY A 210 -9.48 37.20 3.45
C GLY A 210 -8.26 36.56 2.78
N LYS A 211 -7.16 36.37 3.53
CA LYS A 211 -5.92 35.72 3.06
C LYS A 211 -5.08 35.17 4.21
N SER A 212 -4.17 34.26 3.88
CA SER A 212 -3.17 33.75 4.82
C SER A 212 -1.82 33.45 4.17
N ILE A 213 -0.73 33.81 4.86
CA ILE A 213 0.65 33.43 4.50
C ILE A 213 0.87 31.92 4.63
N PHE A 214 0.17 31.25 5.55
CA PHE A 214 0.39 29.84 5.86
C PHE A 214 0.22 28.92 4.66
N PHE A 215 -0.68 29.27 3.75
CA PHE A 215 -0.90 28.51 2.53
C PHE A 215 0.28 28.54 1.56
N LEU A 216 1.18 29.52 1.67
CA LEU A 216 2.36 29.65 0.82
C LEU A 216 3.66 29.17 1.48
N ILE A 217 3.68 28.94 2.79
CA ILE A 217 4.91 28.51 3.47
C ILE A 217 5.44 27.18 2.88
N GLU A 218 4.54 26.24 2.59
CA GLU A 218 4.91 24.97 1.93
C GLU A 218 4.67 25.01 0.42
N ALA A 219 3.60 25.67 -0.03
CA ALA A 219 3.19 25.66 -1.43
C ALA A 219 4.00 26.61 -2.33
N ASN A 220 4.94 27.40 -1.81
CA ASN A 220 5.78 28.26 -2.64
C ASN A 220 6.69 27.42 -3.56
N PRO A 221 6.57 27.52 -4.89
CA PRO A 221 7.40 26.76 -5.82
C PRO A 221 8.80 27.37 -5.99
N GLY A 222 9.04 28.59 -5.51
CA GLY A 222 10.29 29.34 -5.69
C GLY A 222 11.55 28.59 -5.25
N PRO A 223 11.66 28.11 -4.00
CA PRO A 223 12.87 27.44 -3.51
C PRO A 223 13.28 26.24 -4.38
N GLY A 224 12.35 25.35 -4.71
CA GLY A 224 12.59 24.19 -5.57
C GLY A 224 12.95 24.57 -7.01
N MET A 225 12.28 25.60 -7.55
CA MET A 225 12.59 26.12 -8.89
C MET A 225 14.03 26.66 -8.96
N GLY A 226 14.50 27.31 -7.89
CA GLY A 226 15.89 27.77 -7.79
C GLY A 226 16.92 26.63 -7.90
N ILE A 227 16.66 25.50 -7.25
CA ILE A 227 17.52 24.30 -7.35
C ILE A 227 17.55 23.78 -8.79
N LEU A 228 16.38 23.61 -9.41
CA LEU A 228 16.27 23.06 -10.76
C LEU A 228 16.95 23.96 -11.79
N LEU A 229 16.79 25.29 -11.67
CA LEU A 229 17.52 26.25 -12.50
C LEU A 229 19.04 26.15 -12.28
N ALA A 230 19.50 25.94 -11.04
CA ALA A 230 20.93 25.80 -10.75
C ALA A 230 21.53 24.56 -11.43
N TYR A 231 20.83 23.41 -11.41
CA TYR A 231 21.25 22.22 -12.15
C TYR A 231 21.17 22.40 -13.67
N MET A 232 20.14 23.08 -14.17
CA MET A 232 19.99 23.36 -15.60
C MET A 232 21.18 24.16 -16.17
N PHE A 233 21.67 25.16 -15.42
CA PHE A 233 22.80 25.99 -15.88
C PHE A 233 24.17 25.47 -15.46
N PHE A 234 24.31 24.95 -14.24
CA PHE A 234 25.61 24.63 -13.62
C PHE A 234 25.80 23.17 -13.22
N GLY A 235 24.75 22.34 -13.31
CA GLY A 235 24.85 20.89 -13.09
C GLY A 235 25.64 20.19 -14.20
N ARG A 236 25.91 18.89 -14.02
CA ARG A 236 26.58 18.05 -15.01
C ARG A 236 25.77 16.79 -15.30
N GLY A 237 26.18 16.06 -16.34
CA GLY A 237 25.61 14.76 -16.71
C GLY A 237 24.09 14.75 -16.92
N SER A 238 23.48 13.63 -16.53
CA SER A 238 22.04 13.35 -16.60
C SER A 238 21.20 14.32 -15.76
N ALA A 239 21.73 14.82 -14.63
CA ALA A 239 21.05 15.79 -13.78
C ALA A 239 20.79 17.12 -14.50
N LYS A 240 21.77 17.62 -15.27
CA LYS A 240 21.56 18.83 -16.08
C LYS A 240 20.53 18.62 -17.18
N GLN A 241 20.56 17.47 -17.86
CA GLN A 241 19.64 17.16 -18.97
C GLN A 241 18.18 17.05 -18.50
N SER A 242 17.95 16.42 -17.34
CA SER A 242 16.62 16.22 -16.77
C SER A 242 16.05 17.46 -16.04
N ALA A 243 16.91 18.36 -15.54
CA ALA A 243 16.51 19.53 -14.76
C ALA A 243 15.51 20.46 -15.47
N GLY A 244 15.63 20.63 -16.79
CA GLY A 244 14.71 21.49 -17.56
C GLY A 244 13.28 20.97 -17.58
N GLY A 245 13.09 19.67 -17.86
CA GLY A 245 11.78 19.02 -17.80
C GLY A 245 11.21 19.02 -16.38
N ALA A 246 12.05 18.71 -15.40
CA ALA A 246 11.70 18.76 -13.99
C ALA A 246 11.21 20.15 -13.55
N ALA A 247 11.85 21.23 -14.02
CA ALA A 247 11.49 22.61 -13.71
C ALA A 247 10.08 22.97 -14.17
N ILE A 248 9.70 22.51 -15.37
CA ILE A 248 8.35 22.73 -15.93
C ILE A 248 7.30 22.02 -15.08
N ILE A 249 7.50 20.74 -14.78
CA ILE A 249 6.52 19.96 -14.02
C ILE A 249 6.42 20.45 -12.57
N HIS A 250 7.54 20.85 -11.96
CA HIS A 250 7.55 21.46 -10.63
C HIS A 250 6.79 22.79 -10.61
N PHE A 251 7.16 23.73 -11.48
CA PHE A 251 6.65 25.10 -11.41
C PHE A 251 5.21 25.23 -11.93
N LEU A 252 4.88 24.61 -13.07
CA LEU A 252 3.55 24.66 -13.68
C LEU A 252 2.64 23.53 -13.19
N GLY A 253 3.19 22.33 -12.98
CA GLY A 253 2.42 21.18 -12.49
C GLY A 253 2.26 21.16 -10.98
N GLY A 254 3.12 21.87 -10.22
CA GLY A 254 3.02 21.96 -8.76
C GLY A 254 3.44 20.69 -8.03
N ILE A 255 4.16 19.78 -8.70
CA ILE A 255 4.66 18.53 -8.12
C ILE A 255 6.02 18.80 -7.50
N HIS A 256 6.01 19.15 -6.22
CA HIS A 256 7.20 19.57 -5.50
C HIS A 256 8.21 18.45 -5.27
N GLU A 257 7.77 17.20 -5.30
CA GLU A 257 8.62 16.02 -5.11
C GLU A 257 9.68 15.86 -6.21
N ILE A 258 9.49 16.51 -7.37
CA ILE A 258 10.36 16.36 -8.53
C ILE A 258 11.75 16.96 -8.31
N TYR A 259 11.88 17.99 -7.46
CA TYR A 259 13.20 18.55 -7.17
C TYR A 259 13.93 17.83 -6.01
N PHE A 260 13.26 16.93 -5.28
CA PHE A 260 13.86 16.27 -4.11
C PHE A 260 15.08 15.40 -4.46
N PRO A 261 15.09 14.60 -5.55
CA PRO A 261 16.28 13.82 -5.92
C PRO A 261 17.52 14.70 -6.08
N TYR A 262 17.39 15.89 -6.68
CA TYR A 262 18.47 16.85 -6.87
C TYR A 262 19.09 17.35 -5.56
N VAL A 263 18.27 17.49 -4.50
CA VAL A 263 18.75 17.85 -3.16
C VAL A 263 19.31 16.64 -2.43
N LEU A 264 18.76 15.44 -2.63
CA LEU A 264 19.26 14.21 -2.02
C LEU A 264 20.62 13.77 -2.60
N MET A 265 20.89 14.06 -3.87
CA MET A 265 22.21 13.87 -4.50
C MET A 265 23.28 14.73 -3.82
N ASN A 266 22.94 15.98 -3.48
CA ASN A 266 23.83 16.91 -2.80
C ASN A 266 23.13 17.57 -1.60
N PRO A 267 23.13 16.94 -0.42
CA PRO A 267 22.41 17.42 0.76
C PRO A 267 22.80 18.84 1.22
N ARG A 268 23.94 19.39 0.78
CA ARG A 268 24.30 20.79 1.05
C ARG A 268 23.32 21.77 0.43
N LEU A 269 22.64 21.39 -0.66
CA LEU A 269 21.59 22.16 -1.30
C LEU A 269 20.36 22.36 -0.41
N LEU A 270 20.26 21.64 0.71
CA LEU A 270 19.28 21.93 1.75
C LEU A 270 19.39 23.38 2.26
N ILE A 271 20.61 23.91 2.34
CA ILE A 271 20.83 25.31 2.74
C ILE A 271 20.20 26.27 1.73
N ALA A 272 20.27 25.96 0.43
CA ALA A 272 19.72 26.81 -0.62
C ALA A 272 18.18 26.86 -0.55
N VAL A 273 17.51 25.72 -0.36
CA VAL A 273 16.05 25.71 -0.20
C VAL A 273 15.60 26.36 1.10
N ILE A 274 16.32 26.18 2.21
CA ILE A 274 16.02 26.86 3.49
C ILE A 274 16.10 28.38 3.31
N LEU A 275 17.21 28.90 2.78
CA LEU A 275 17.40 30.34 2.60
C LEU A 275 16.43 30.92 1.55
N GLY A 276 16.12 30.16 0.49
CA GLY A 276 15.08 30.50 -0.46
C GLY A 276 13.71 30.60 0.21
N GLY A 277 13.33 29.59 1.01
CA GLY A 277 12.09 29.56 1.77
C GLY A 277 11.99 30.72 2.76
N MET A 278 13.04 30.97 3.54
CA MET A 278 13.15 32.10 4.46
C MET A 278 12.90 33.43 3.73
N THR A 279 13.54 33.62 2.58
CA THR A 279 13.39 34.83 1.76
C THR A 279 11.95 34.98 1.26
N GLY A 280 11.32 33.89 0.81
CA GLY A 280 9.92 33.89 0.38
C GLY A 280 8.98 34.30 1.52
N VAL A 281 9.10 33.65 2.68
CA VAL A 281 8.28 33.95 3.86
C VAL A 281 8.51 35.36 4.37
N PHE A 282 9.76 35.83 4.39
CA PHE A 282 10.09 37.21 4.76
C PHE A 282 9.43 38.22 3.81
N THR A 283 9.54 37.97 2.50
CA THR A 283 8.93 38.84 1.48
C THR A 283 7.40 38.89 1.61
N LEU A 284 6.76 37.74 1.89
CA LEU A 284 5.33 37.69 2.17
C LEU A 284 4.96 38.48 3.44
N SER A 285 5.76 38.38 4.50
CA SER A 285 5.53 39.11 5.76
C SER A 285 5.60 40.62 5.54
N VAL A 286 6.64 41.10 4.86
CA VAL A 286 6.87 42.53 4.59
C VAL A 286 5.84 43.11 3.63
N LEU A 287 5.52 42.39 2.55
CA LEU A 287 4.58 42.86 1.53
C LEU A 287 3.12 42.50 1.82
N ASN A 288 2.85 41.87 2.97
CA ASN A 288 1.54 41.38 3.37
C ASN A 288 0.88 40.51 2.28
N GLY A 289 1.61 39.49 1.82
CA GLY A 289 1.13 38.50 0.86
C GLY A 289 0.28 37.39 1.51
N GLY A 290 -0.23 36.47 0.70
CA GLY A 290 -1.02 35.32 1.15
C GLY A 290 -2.03 34.83 0.13
N LEU A 291 -2.64 33.68 0.40
CA LEU A 291 -3.69 33.08 -0.43
C LEU A 291 -5.02 33.02 0.30
N VAL A 292 -6.10 32.91 -0.46
CA VAL A 292 -7.46 32.75 0.09
C VAL A 292 -7.69 31.32 0.60
N SER A 293 -7.06 30.33 -0.02
CA SER A 293 -7.23 28.90 0.26
C SER A 293 -5.93 28.15 -0.04
N PRO A 294 -5.70 26.93 0.50
CA PRO A 294 -4.55 26.11 0.12
C PRO A 294 -4.47 25.90 -1.40
N ALA A 295 -3.29 26.09 -1.98
CA ALA A 295 -3.02 25.76 -3.38
C ALA A 295 -2.72 24.27 -3.52
N SER A 296 -3.52 23.54 -4.30
CA SER A 296 -3.32 22.11 -4.57
C SER A 296 -3.65 21.77 -6.02
N PRO A 297 -2.68 21.31 -6.84
CA PRO A 297 -1.25 21.21 -6.55
C PRO A 297 -0.60 22.58 -6.27
N GLY A 298 0.59 22.61 -5.66
CA GLY A 298 1.34 23.84 -5.33
C GLY A 298 1.92 24.61 -6.54
N SER A 299 1.26 24.54 -7.69
CA SER A 299 1.72 25.17 -8.93
C SER A 299 1.60 26.69 -8.88
N ILE A 300 2.40 27.39 -9.69
CA ILE A 300 2.23 28.83 -9.88
C ILE A 300 0.81 29.18 -10.36
N LEU A 301 0.19 28.31 -11.16
CA LEU A 301 -1.16 28.50 -11.69
C LEU A 301 -2.20 28.45 -10.57
N ALA A 302 -2.11 27.46 -9.68
CA ALA A 302 -2.98 27.35 -8.52
C ALA A 302 -2.75 28.49 -7.53
N VAL A 303 -1.49 28.88 -7.30
CA VAL A 303 -1.12 30.02 -6.46
C VAL A 303 -1.73 31.31 -7.01
N LEU A 304 -1.61 31.58 -8.31
CA LEU A 304 -2.21 32.75 -8.95
C LEU A 304 -3.74 32.72 -8.83
N ALA A 305 -4.37 31.57 -9.11
CA ALA A 305 -5.82 31.42 -9.00
C ALA A 305 -6.33 31.69 -7.58
N MET A 306 -5.60 31.25 -6.54
CA MET A 306 -5.96 31.45 -5.14
C MET A 306 -5.46 32.77 -4.56
N THR A 307 -4.80 33.62 -5.36
CA THR A 307 -4.31 34.93 -4.90
C THR A 307 -5.45 35.96 -4.92
N PRO A 308 -5.73 36.61 -3.77
CA PRO A 308 -6.75 37.66 -3.70
C PRO A 308 -6.31 38.93 -4.43
N LYS A 309 -7.27 39.77 -4.80
CA LYS A 309 -7.00 41.09 -5.39
C LYS A 309 -6.06 41.89 -4.48
N GLY A 310 -5.05 42.51 -5.09
CA GLY A 310 -4.05 43.32 -4.40
C GLY A 310 -2.86 42.55 -3.80
N ALA A 311 -2.90 41.21 -3.73
CA ALA A 311 -1.78 40.40 -3.20
C ALA A 311 -0.85 39.84 -4.28
N TYR A 312 -1.14 40.06 -5.58
CA TYR A 312 -0.35 39.52 -6.70
C TYR A 312 1.11 39.94 -6.66
N PHE A 313 1.36 41.23 -6.44
CA PHE A 313 2.73 41.73 -6.36
C PHE A 313 3.50 41.07 -5.22
N ALA A 314 2.90 41.00 -4.03
CA ALA A 314 3.51 40.38 -2.86
C ALA A 314 3.82 38.89 -3.09
N ASN A 315 2.85 38.13 -3.60
CA ASN A 315 3.01 36.69 -3.84
C ASN A 315 4.03 36.40 -4.93
N LEU A 316 3.98 37.11 -6.06
CA LEU A 316 4.95 36.95 -7.14
C LEU A 316 6.35 37.36 -6.70
N ALA A 317 6.50 38.50 -6.02
CA ALA A 317 7.78 38.95 -5.49
C ALA A 317 8.38 37.90 -4.54
N ALA A 318 7.57 37.31 -3.65
CA ALA A 318 8.03 36.26 -2.76
C ALA A 318 8.50 34.99 -3.48
N ILE A 319 7.76 34.54 -4.50
CA ILE A 319 8.12 33.35 -5.29
C ILE A 319 9.42 33.58 -6.05
N PHE A 320 9.55 34.73 -6.74
CA PHE A 320 10.74 35.04 -7.51
C PHE A 320 11.95 35.34 -6.61
N ALA A 321 11.78 36.03 -5.48
CA ALA A 321 12.86 36.27 -4.53
C ALA A 321 13.39 34.94 -3.93
N ALA A 322 12.48 34.06 -3.52
CA ALA A 322 12.83 32.72 -3.05
C ALA A 322 13.58 31.90 -4.10
N MET A 323 13.12 31.96 -5.36
CA MET A 323 13.75 31.31 -6.51
C MET A 323 15.16 31.85 -6.77
N ILE A 324 15.34 33.17 -6.79
CA ILE A 324 16.63 33.80 -7.04
C ILE A 324 17.63 33.44 -5.93
N VAL A 325 17.24 33.54 -4.65
CA VAL A 325 18.13 33.21 -3.54
C VAL A 325 18.52 31.73 -3.57
N SER A 326 17.54 30.83 -3.72
CA SER A 326 17.82 29.39 -3.83
C SER A 326 18.74 29.09 -5.01
N PHE A 327 18.49 29.70 -6.18
CA PHE A 327 19.32 29.55 -7.37
C PHE A 327 20.77 30.00 -7.14
N VAL A 328 20.98 31.20 -6.59
CA VAL A 328 22.32 31.76 -6.38
C VAL A 328 23.12 30.90 -5.40
N ILE A 329 22.52 30.52 -4.28
CA ILE A 329 23.20 29.68 -3.28
C ILE A 329 23.49 28.29 -3.86
N ALA A 330 22.52 27.68 -4.54
CA ALA A 330 22.73 26.38 -5.19
C ALA A 330 23.81 26.43 -6.27
N ALA A 331 23.83 27.47 -7.11
CA ALA A 331 24.86 27.65 -8.13
C ALA A 331 26.27 27.73 -7.54
N ILE A 332 26.45 28.43 -6.41
CA ILE A 332 27.72 28.50 -5.69
C ILE A 332 28.10 27.12 -5.13
N LEU A 333 27.16 26.42 -4.50
CA LEU A 333 27.40 25.10 -3.90
C LEU A 333 27.72 24.01 -4.94
N LEU A 334 27.09 24.07 -6.11
CA LEU A 334 27.37 23.17 -7.24
C LEU A 334 28.77 23.45 -7.82
N LYS A 335 29.12 24.72 -8.06
CA LYS A 335 30.45 25.08 -8.59
C LYS A 335 31.61 24.75 -7.66
N THR A 336 31.38 24.79 -6.36
CA THR A 336 32.40 24.51 -5.33
C THR A 336 32.48 23.04 -4.94
N SER A 337 31.54 22.20 -5.40
CA SER A 337 31.56 20.77 -5.14
C SER A 337 32.58 20.05 -6.02
N LYS A 338 33.48 19.29 -5.37
CA LYS A 338 34.44 18.38 -6.01
C LYS A 338 33.87 16.98 -6.28
N VAL A 339 32.59 16.77 -5.97
CA VAL A 339 31.91 15.48 -6.18
C VAL A 339 31.77 15.27 -7.68
N LYS A 340 32.29 14.15 -8.20
CA LYS A 340 31.99 13.71 -9.56
C LYS A 340 30.54 13.22 -9.54
N GLU A 341 29.68 13.93 -10.27
CA GLU A 341 28.30 13.51 -10.52
C GLU A 341 28.37 12.48 -11.66
N ASP A 342 28.37 11.19 -11.30
CA ASP A 342 28.32 10.10 -12.29
C ASP A 342 26.86 9.87 -12.73
N GLU A 343 26.63 9.32 -13.93
CA GLU A 343 25.28 9.16 -14.50
C GLU A 343 24.31 8.36 -13.59
N ASP A 344 24.85 7.45 -12.77
CA ASP A 344 24.10 6.61 -11.82
C ASP A 344 23.54 7.37 -10.61
N ASP A 345 24.02 8.59 -10.31
CA ASP A 345 23.68 9.30 -9.07
C ASP A 345 22.22 9.80 -9.05
N ILE A 346 21.67 10.22 -10.20
CA ILE A 346 20.29 10.71 -10.25
C ILE A 346 19.29 9.57 -10.21
N GLU A 347 19.58 8.44 -10.85
CA GLU A 347 18.74 7.25 -10.78
C GLU A 347 18.73 6.68 -9.37
N ALA A 348 19.90 6.58 -8.72
CA ALA A 348 20.01 6.14 -7.33
C ALA A 348 19.27 7.09 -6.37
N ALA A 349 19.39 8.40 -6.55
CA ALA A 349 18.65 9.38 -5.75
C ALA A 349 17.14 9.34 -6.00
N THR A 350 16.73 9.09 -7.24
CA THR A 350 15.31 8.91 -7.61
C THR A 350 14.76 7.64 -6.97
N ARG A 351 15.50 6.52 -6.98
CA ARG A 351 15.13 5.29 -6.26
C ARG A 351 15.00 5.53 -4.75
N ARG A 352 15.99 6.17 -4.11
CA ARG A 352 15.92 6.56 -2.68
C ARG A 352 14.70 7.43 -2.37
N MET A 353 14.38 8.38 -3.24
CA MET A 353 13.20 9.23 -3.14
C MET A 353 11.90 8.41 -3.24
N HIS A 354 11.82 7.47 -4.18
CA HIS A 354 10.70 6.55 -4.31
C HIS A 354 10.54 5.66 -3.07
N ASP A 355 11.64 5.14 -2.52
CA ASP A 355 11.63 4.33 -1.30
C ASP A 355 11.15 5.13 -0.08
N MET A 356 11.66 6.35 0.10
CA MET A 356 11.21 7.27 1.17
C MET A 356 9.73 7.66 0.99
N LYS A 357 9.27 7.82 -0.25
CA LYS A 357 7.87 8.09 -0.57
C LYS A 357 6.97 6.87 -0.32
N ALA A 358 7.45 5.68 -0.60
CA ALA A 358 6.76 4.43 -0.30
C ALA A 358 6.66 4.22 1.22
N GLU A 359 7.76 4.38 1.94
CA GLU A 359 7.84 4.33 3.41
C GLU A 359 6.88 5.34 4.05
N SER A 360 6.87 6.60 3.56
CA SER A 360 5.98 7.64 4.07
C SER A 360 4.50 7.40 3.74
N LYS A 361 4.19 6.64 2.68
CA LYS A 361 2.84 6.14 2.35
C LYS A 361 2.48 4.81 3.01
N GLY A 362 3.42 4.14 3.66
CA GLY A 362 3.18 2.90 4.40
C GLY A 362 3.21 1.66 3.54
N ALA A 363 3.63 1.81 2.28
CA ALA A 363 4.06 0.69 1.49
C ALA A 363 5.43 0.29 2.04
N ALA A 364 5.51 -0.88 2.70
CA ALA A 364 6.78 -1.58 2.77
C ALA A 364 7.33 -1.69 1.33
N ALA A 365 8.64 -1.52 1.16
CA ALA A 365 9.30 -1.68 -0.13
C ALA A 365 8.69 -2.88 -0.85
N ALA A 366 8.18 -2.65 -2.06
CA ALA A 366 7.62 -3.70 -2.89
C ALA A 366 8.73 -4.71 -3.16
N GLN A 367 8.82 -5.75 -2.34
CA GLN A 367 9.33 -7.03 -2.80
C GLN A 367 8.44 -7.44 -3.96
N GLY A 368 9.08 -7.87 -5.04
CA GLY A 368 8.46 -8.13 -6.33
C GLY A 368 7.12 -8.85 -6.22
N THR A 369 6.25 -8.51 -7.16
CA THR A 369 5.08 -9.28 -7.56
C THR A 369 5.33 -10.77 -7.40
N LYS A 370 4.91 -11.34 -6.26
CA LYS A 370 4.63 -12.75 -6.15
C LYS A 370 3.34 -12.97 -6.91
N ASP A 371 3.43 -13.64 -8.05
CA ASP A 371 2.28 -14.31 -8.64
C ASP A 371 1.69 -15.22 -7.56
N VAL A 372 0.48 -14.91 -7.11
CA VAL A 372 -0.21 -15.68 -6.08
C VAL A 372 -0.82 -16.91 -6.75
N THR A 373 -0.04 -17.98 -6.82
CA THR A 373 -0.52 -19.33 -7.10
C THR A 373 -1.41 -19.81 -5.94
N ASN A 374 -2.70 -20.07 -6.21
CA ASN A 374 -3.69 -21.00 -5.60
C ASN A 374 -3.62 -21.49 -4.12
N ASP A 375 -2.75 -20.97 -3.27
CA ASP A 375 -2.55 -21.39 -1.88
C ASP A 375 -3.65 -20.82 -0.97
N LEU A 376 -4.46 -21.70 -0.41
CA LEU A 376 -5.57 -21.38 0.49
C LEU A 376 -5.23 -21.65 1.97
N SER A 377 -3.99 -22.06 2.28
CA SER A 377 -3.58 -22.48 3.63
C SER A 377 -3.61 -21.33 4.64
N HIS A 378 -3.39 -20.10 4.16
CA HIS A 378 -3.37 -18.88 4.95
C HIS A 378 -4.73 -18.17 5.04
N VAL A 379 -5.76 -18.66 4.35
CA VAL A 379 -7.08 -18.00 4.34
C VAL A 379 -7.76 -18.13 5.71
N ARG A 380 -8.03 -16.99 6.33
CA ARG A 380 -8.75 -16.84 7.60
C ARG A 380 -9.98 -15.94 7.46
N LYS A 381 -9.99 -15.02 6.50
CA LYS A 381 -11.05 -14.04 6.29
C LYS A 381 -11.52 -14.02 4.85
N ILE A 382 -12.74 -14.49 4.64
CA ILE A 382 -13.41 -14.55 3.33
C ILE A 382 -14.54 -13.53 3.31
N ILE A 383 -14.57 -12.67 2.30
CA ILE A 383 -15.65 -11.69 2.11
C ILE A 383 -16.34 -11.91 0.77
N VAL A 384 -17.64 -12.15 0.80
CA VAL A 384 -18.49 -12.11 -0.40
C VAL A 384 -18.94 -10.67 -0.64
N ALA A 385 -18.51 -10.06 -1.73
CA ALA A 385 -18.74 -8.66 -2.03
C ALA A 385 -19.70 -8.44 -3.21
N CYS A 386 -20.55 -7.42 -3.10
CA CYS A 386 -21.34 -6.87 -4.21
C CYS A 386 -21.33 -5.34 -4.14
N ASP A 387 -21.92 -4.66 -5.12
CA ASP A 387 -21.84 -3.19 -5.23
C ASP A 387 -22.38 -2.47 -3.98
N ALA A 388 -23.51 -2.92 -3.43
CA ALA A 388 -24.13 -2.35 -2.23
C ALA A 388 -23.86 -3.14 -0.92
N GLY A 389 -23.22 -4.30 -1.00
CA GLY A 389 -23.00 -5.18 0.15
C GLY A 389 -24.24 -5.84 0.74
N MET A 390 -25.40 -5.74 0.09
CA MET A 390 -26.68 -6.30 0.54
C MET A 390 -27.30 -7.21 -0.54
N GLY A 391 -28.14 -8.17 -0.14
CA GLY A 391 -28.86 -9.07 -1.05
C GLY A 391 -28.07 -10.32 -1.44
N SER A 392 -27.59 -10.39 -2.69
CA SER A 392 -26.93 -11.57 -3.27
C SER A 392 -25.61 -11.95 -2.58
N SER A 393 -24.83 -10.97 -2.13
CA SER A 393 -23.61 -11.20 -1.35
C SER A 393 -23.89 -11.73 0.05
N ALA A 394 -24.97 -11.25 0.70
CA ALA A 394 -25.40 -11.75 2.00
C ALA A 394 -25.88 -13.20 1.92
N MET A 395 -26.63 -13.56 0.86
CA MET A 395 -27.04 -14.94 0.61
C MET A 395 -25.85 -15.85 0.32
N GLY A 396 -24.93 -15.44 -0.55
CA GLY A 396 -23.71 -16.21 -0.85
C GLY A 396 -22.81 -16.42 0.37
N ALA A 397 -22.60 -15.37 1.17
CA ALA A 397 -21.87 -15.47 2.44
C ALA A 397 -22.58 -16.40 3.44
N GLY A 398 -23.91 -16.38 3.50
CA GLY A 398 -24.69 -17.28 4.34
C GLY A 398 -24.51 -18.76 3.96
N VAL A 399 -24.58 -19.06 2.65
CA VAL A 399 -24.37 -20.43 2.13
C VAL A 399 -22.95 -20.93 2.42
N LEU A 400 -21.93 -20.12 2.11
CA LEU A 400 -20.54 -20.48 2.35
C LEU A 400 -20.23 -20.59 3.84
N ARG A 401 -20.72 -19.66 4.67
CA ARG A 401 -20.55 -19.71 6.13
C ARG A 401 -21.09 -21.00 6.71
N LYS A 402 -22.29 -21.41 6.29
CA LYS A 402 -22.89 -22.68 6.74
C LYS A 402 -22.02 -23.87 6.34
N LYS A 403 -21.53 -23.92 5.10
CA LYS A 403 -20.65 -25.02 4.63
C LYS A 403 -19.30 -25.06 5.36
N VAL A 404 -18.68 -23.91 5.60
CA VAL A 404 -17.43 -23.79 6.37
C VAL A 404 -17.62 -24.25 7.82
N GLN A 405 -18.76 -23.91 8.44
CA GLN A 405 -19.13 -24.39 9.78
C GLN A 405 -19.41 -25.90 9.81
N ASP A 406 -20.21 -26.40 8.86
CA ASP A 406 -20.52 -27.83 8.72
C ASP A 406 -19.25 -28.67 8.47
N ALA A 407 -18.24 -28.09 7.82
CA ALA A 407 -16.92 -28.68 7.59
C ALA A 407 -15.94 -28.57 8.78
N GLY A 408 -16.34 -27.94 9.89
CA GLY A 408 -15.54 -27.83 11.11
C GLY A 408 -14.42 -26.79 11.09
N LEU A 409 -14.41 -25.88 10.11
CA LEU A 409 -13.38 -24.85 9.91
C LEU A 409 -13.65 -23.62 10.80
N THR A 410 -13.45 -23.75 12.11
CA THR A 410 -13.81 -22.72 13.11
C THR A 410 -12.95 -21.45 13.10
N ASN A 411 -11.80 -21.50 12.46
CA ASN A 411 -10.81 -20.43 12.31
C ASN A 411 -10.97 -19.63 11.00
N ILE A 412 -11.98 -19.94 10.17
CA ILE A 412 -12.30 -19.18 8.96
C ILE A 412 -13.57 -18.36 9.21
N SER A 413 -13.44 -17.05 9.06
CA SER A 413 -14.55 -16.11 9.10
C SER A 413 -15.07 -15.83 7.69
N VAL A 414 -16.38 -15.94 7.51
CA VAL A 414 -17.06 -15.65 6.23
C VAL A 414 -18.08 -14.53 6.47
N THR A 415 -17.87 -13.38 5.83
CA THR A 415 -18.75 -12.21 5.93
C THR A 415 -19.11 -11.67 4.54
N ASN A 416 -19.98 -10.66 4.49
CA ASN A 416 -20.31 -9.93 3.26
C ASN A 416 -20.07 -8.44 3.46
N SER A 417 -19.71 -7.74 2.40
CA SER A 417 -19.55 -6.28 2.41
C SER A 417 -19.81 -5.67 1.04
N ALA A 418 -19.93 -4.34 1.00
CA ALA A 418 -19.83 -3.61 -0.26
C ALA A 418 -18.38 -3.66 -0.77
N ILE A 419 -18.19 -3.62 -2.09
CA ILE A 419 -16.85 -3.60 -2.69
C ILE A 419 -16.02 -2.44 -2.14
N ASN A 420 -16.61 -1.24 -2.08
CA ASN A 420 -15.94 -0.02 -1.59
C ASN A 420 -15.58 -0.05 -0.09
N SER A 421 -16.02 -1.08 0.63
CA SER A 421 -15.82 -1.26 2.07
C SER A 421 -15.00 -2.52 2.37
N LEU A 422 -14.36 -3.11 1.35
CA LEU A 422 -13.42 -4.22 1.52
C LEU A 422 -12.22 -3.76 2.39
N PRO A 423 -11.94 -4.45 3.50
CA PRO A 423 -10.83 -4.11 4.38
C PRO A 423 -9.51 -4.62 3.79
N SER A 424 -8.39 -4.01 4.20
CA SER A 424 -7.06 -4.38 3.70
C SER A 424 -6.55 -5.73 4.19
N ASP A 425 -7.18 -6.31 5.21
CA ASP A 425 -6.84 -7.59 5.84
C ASP A 425 -7.70 -8.77 5.34
N VAL A 426 -8.40 -8.60 4.23
CA VAL A 426 -9.16 -9.70 3.61
C VAL A 426 -8.20 -10.60 2.82
N ASP A 427 -8.31 -11.91 3.04
CA ASP A 427 -7.48 -12.91 2.36
C ASP A 427 -8.11 -13.34 1.03
N LEU A 428 -9.45 -13.49 1.01
CA LEU A 428 -10.19 -13.97 -0.15
C LEU A 428 -11.49 -13.14 -0.35
N VAL A 429 -11.65 -12.61 -1.56
CA VAL A 429 -12.82 -11.82 -1.98
C VAL A 429 -13.59 -12.58 -3.06
N ILE A 430 -14.90 -12.74 -2.87
CA ILE A 430 -15.78 -13.42 -3.82
C ILE A 430 -16.78 -12.42 -4.39
N THR A 431 -16.79 -12.22 -5.72
CA THR A 431 -17.65 -11.23 -6.40
C THR A 431 -18.35 -11.80 -7.62
N HIS A 432 -19.38 -11.10 -8.12
CA HIS A 432 -19.88 -11.38 -9.47
C HIS A 432 -18.80 -11.07 -10.50
N ARG A 433 -18.77 -11.81 -11.63
CA ARG A 433 -17.78 -11.62 -12.70
C ARG A 433 -17.68 -10.15 -13.13
N ASP A 434 -18.82 -9.49 -13.33
CA ASP A 434 -18.89 -8.09 -13.78
C ASP A 434 -18.36 -7.07 -12.75
N LEU A 435 -18.15 -7.51 -11.50
CA LEU A 435 -17.67 -6.67 -10.40
C LEU A 435 -16.26 -7.02 -9.93
N THR A 436 -15.65 -8.07 -10.51
CA THR A 436 -14.38 -8.63 -10.03
C THR A 436 -13.22 -7.66 -10.26
N GLU A 437 -13.12 -7.03 -11.44
CA GLU A 437 -12.10 -6.00 -11.69
C GLU A 437 -12.17 -4.84 -10.70
N ARG A 438 -13.38 -4.42 -10.33
CA ARG A 438 -13.58 -3.33 -9.37
C ARG A 438 -13.09 -3.73 -7.98
N ALA A 439 -13.34 -4.97 -7.56
CA ALA A 439 -12.86 -5.49 -6.29
C ALA A 439 -11.33 -5.68 -6.28
N MET A 440 -10.72 -6.11 -7.39
CA MET A 440 -9.26 -6.21 -7.52
C MET A 440 -8.58 -4.85 -7.35
N ARG A 441 -9.16 -3.77 -7.88
CA ARG A 441 -8.63 -2.41 -7.67
C ARG A 441 -8.72 -1.96 -6.22
N GLN A 442 -9.73 -2.40 -5.49
CA GLN A 442 -9.98 -2.00 -4.11
C GLN A 442 -9.17 -2.82 -3.09
N ALA A 443 -8.98 -4.12 -3.34
CA ALA A 443 -8.24 -5.04 -2.48
C ALA A 443 -7.25 -5.87 -3.32
N PRO A 444 -6.20 -5.25 -3.89
CA PRO A 444 -5.26 -5.93 -4.79
C PRO A 444 -4.44 -7.02 -4.10
N GLN A 445 -4.30 -6.95 -2.77
CA GLN A 445 -3.57 -7.92 -1.97
C GLN A 445 -4.34 -9.23 -1.71
N ALA A 446 -5.66 -9.23 -1.91
CA ALA A 446 -6.51 -10.38 -1.64
C ALA A 446 -6.59 -11.30 -2.86
N GLN A 447 -6.85 -12.60 -2.64
CA GLN A 447 -7.24 -13.50 -3.71
C GLN A 447 -8.68 -13.18 -4.15
N HIS A 448 -8.97 -13.25 -5.45
CA HIS A 448 -10.31 -12.93 -5.99
C HIS A 448 -10.92 -14.14 -6.70
N ILE A 449 -12.17 -14.46 -6.37
CA ILE A 449 -12.96 -15.49 -7.04
C ILE A 449 -14.20 -14.84 -7.66
N SER A 450 -14.35 -15.02 -8.97
CA SER A 450 -15.53 -14.57 -9.70
C SER A 450 -16.61 -15.65 -9.77
N LEU A 451 -17.85 -15.27 -9.50
CA LEU A 451 -19.04 -16.11 -9.68
C LEU A 451 -19.96 -15.52 -10.75
N THR A 452 -20.74 -16.37 -11.41
CA THR A 452 -21.85 -15.96 -12.30
C THR A 452 -23.20 -16.05 -11.59
N ASN A 453 -23.33 -16.89 -10.56
CA ASN A 453 -24.54 -17.02 -9.76
C ASN A 453 -24.19 -17.25 -8.28
N PHE A 454 -24.68 -16.38 -7.40
CA PHE A 454 -24.41 -16.47 -5.95
C PHE A 454 -25.11 -17.64 -5.26
N LEU A 455 -26.05 -18.32 -5.91
CA LEU A 455 -26.75 -19.49 -5.38
C LEU A 455 -26.17 -20.83 -5.85
N ASP A 456 -25.09 -20.81 -6.64
CA ASP A 456 -24.47 -22.04 -7.13
C ASP A 456 -23.76 -22.80 -5.99
N SER A 457 -24.48 -23.77 -5.43
CA SER A 457 -23.99 -24.60 -4.33
C SER A 457 -22.78 -25.46 -4.68
N GLY A 458 -22.54 -25.76 -5.96
CA GLY A 458 -21.42 -26.58 -6.43
C GLY A 458 -20.08 -25.87 -6.22
N LEU A 459 -20.01 -24.61 -6.62
CA LEU A 459 -18.82 -23.77 -6.45
C LEU A 459 -18.44 -23.58 -4.97
N TYR A 460 -19.41 -23.32 -4.08
CA TYR A 460 -19.12 -23.20 -2.66
C TYR A 460 -18.70 -24.55 -2.02
N THR A 461 -19.21 -25.67 -2.54
CA THR A 461 -18.80 -27.00 -2.07
C THR A 461 -17.35 -27.25 -2.42
N GLY A 462 -16.96 -27.04 -3.68
CA GLY A 462 -15.57 -27.19 -4.12
C GLY A 462 -14.60 -26.25 -3.40
N LEU A 463 -15.00 -24.99 -3.17
CA LEU A 463 -14.18 -24.05 -2.39
C LEU A 463 -14.01 -24.52 -0.94
N THR A 464 -15.08 -25.02 -0.31
CA THR A 464 -15.02 -25.53 1.07
C THR A 464 -14.10 -26.76 1.15
N GLU A 465 -14.20 -27.69 0.20
CA GLU A 465 -13.31 -28.86 0.13
C GLU A 465 -11.84 -28.47 -0.02
N ARG A 466 -11.54 -27.48 -0.87
CA ARG A 466 -10.19 -26.91 -1.01
C ARG A 466 -9.69 -26.27 0.28
N LEU A 467 -10.53 -25.53 1.00
CA LEU A 467 -10.18 -24.94 2.31
C LEU A 467 -9.94 -26.00 3.38
N VAL A 468 -10.73 -27.08 3.41
CA VAL A 468 -10.52 -28.23 4.29
C VAL A 468 -9.18 -28.91 4.00
N ALA A 469 -8.87 -29.14 2.71
CA ALA A 469 -7.60 -29.73 2.30
C ALA A 469 -6.41 -28.87 2.74
N ALA A 470 -6.49 -27.56 2.56
CA ALA A 470 -5.44 -26.61 2.93
C ALA A 470 -5.22 -26.52 4.45
N GLN A 471 -6.28 -26.65 5.27
CA GLN A 471 -6.14 -26.64 6.73
C GLN A 471 -5.71 -27.95 7.36
N ARG A 472 -6.05 -29.10 6.75
CA ARG A 472 -5.53 -30.39 7.19
C ARG A 472 -4.01 -30.44 7.07
N HIS A 473 -3.46 -29.73 6.08
CA HIS A 473 -2.03 -29.56 5.89
C HIS A 473 -1.37 -28.82 7.08
N THR A 474 -1.87 -27.64 7.47
CA THR A 474 -1.36 -26.86 8.62
C THR A 474 -1.59 -27.54 9.98
N THR A 475 -2.69 -28.27 10.15
CA THR A 475 -2.98 -29.01 11.40
C THR A 475 -2.08 -30.24 11.56
N ASN A 476 -1.76 -30.92 10.45
CA ASN A 476 -0.81 -32.01 10.45
C ASN A 476 0.62 -31.49 10.67
N GLU A 477 0.99 -30.34 10.09
CA GLU A 477 2.27 -29.68 10.31
C GLU A 477 2.48 -29.26 11.79
N ALA A 478 1.43 -28.74 12.45
CA ALA A 478 1.47 -28.42 13.87
C ALA A 478 1.56 -29.67 14.78
N LYS A 479 0.87 -30.76 14.44
CA LYS A 479 0.99 -32.06 15.14
C LYS A 479 2.35 -32.72 14.93
N VAL A 480 2.92 -32.56 13.75
CA VAL A 480 4.30 -32.98 13.45
C VAL A 480 5.27 -32.16 14.30
N ASN A 481 5.15 -30.83 14.33
CA ASN A 481 6.02 -29.97 15.15
C ASN A 481 5.89 -30.21 16.66
N SER A 482 4.69 -30.56 17.17
CA SER A 482 4.51 -30.90 18.58
C SER A 482 5.02 -32.30 18.94
N SER A 483 4.96 -33.26 18.01
CA SER A 483 5.51 -34.62 18.21
C SER A 483 7.03 -34.67 18.01
N LEU A 484 7.58 -33.71 17.28
CA LEU A 484 9.03 -33.49 17.13
C LEU A 484 9.68 -32.86 18.37
N GLN A 485 8.91 -32.23 19.27
CA GLN A 485 9.46 -31.63 20.50
C GLN A 485 10.00 -32.66 21.51
N ASP A 486 9.48 -33.89 21.49
CA ASP A 486 9.95 -34.99 22.34
C ASP A 486 11.03 -35.86 21.66
N SER A 487 11.48 -35.50 20.47
CA SER A 487 12.47 -36.27 19.72
C SER A 487 13.22 -35.39 18.72
N PHE A 488 14.06 -34.48 19.20
CA PHE A 488 15.02 -33.80 18.34
C PHE A 488 16.43 -33.83 18.92
N ASP A 489 17.26 -34.63 18.25
CA ASP A 489 18.72 -34.46 18.22
C ASP A 489 19.03 -33.43 17.13
N THR A 490 19.82 -32.41 17.46
CA THR A 490 19.95 -31.13 16.71
C THR A 490 20.91 -31.20 15.52
N SER A 491 21.06 -32.36 14.87
CA SER A 491 22.23 -32.64 14.02
C SER A 491 21.99 -32.96 12.55
N ASN A 492 20.78 -32.86 11.98
CA ASN A 492 20.57 -33.21 10.57
C ASN A 492 19.81 -32.17 9.74
N THR A 493 20.58 -31.35 9.00
CA THR A 493 20.09 -30.27 8.12
C THR A 493 19.90 -30.69 6.65
N HIS A 494 19.91 -31.98 6.30
CA HIS A 494 19.67 -32.43 4.92
C HIS A 494 18.67 -33.60 4.89
N LEU A 495 17.45 -33.34 4.39
CA LEU A 495 16.38 -34.34 4.25
C LEU A 495 16.65 -35.39 3.15
N PHE A 496 17.58 -35.13 2.21
CA PHE A 496 18.09 -36.10 1.23
C PHE A 496 19.44 -35.64 0.67
N LYS A 497 20.28 -36.57 0.17
CA LYS A 497 21.54 -36.29 -0.53
C LYS A 497 21.49 -36.95 -1.91
N LEU A 498 21.53 -36.15 -2.99
CA LEU A 498 21.58 -36.65 -4.36
C LEU A 498 22.96 -37.28 -4.62
N GLY A 499 22.99 -38.57 -4.95
CA GLY A 499 24.19 -39.30 -5.31
C GLY A 499 24.38 -39.41 -6.83
N ALA A 500 25.57 -39.82 -7.26
CA ALA A 500 25.85 -40.07 -8.67
C ALA A 500 24.95 -41.19 -9.23
N GLU A 501 24.58 -42.15 -8.38
CA GLU A 501 23.65 -43.25 -8.66
C GLU A 501 22.21 -42.80 -8.97
N ASN A 502 21.88 -41.54 -8.70
CA ASN A 502 20.56 -40.96 -8.94
C ASN A 502 20.48 -40.13 -10.23
N ILE A 503 21.60 -39.97 -10.95
CA ILE A 503 21.71 -39.09 -12.13
C ILE A 503 21.88 -39.94 -13.39
N PHE A 504 20.99 -39.73 -14.35
CA PHE A 504 20.95 -40.44 -15.62
C PHE A 504 20.98 -39.42 -16.76
N LEU A 505 22.09 -39.41 -17.49
CA LEU A 505 22.33 -38.47 -18.60
C LEU A 505 22.13 -39.13 -19.96
N GLY A 506 21.79 -38.34 -20.97
CA GLY A 506 21.65 -38.83 -22.35
C GLY A 506 20.48 -39.81 -22.57
N CYS A 507 19.41 -39.71 -21.77
CA CYS A 507 18.22 -40.55 -21.96
C CYS A 507 17.46 -40.16 -23.24
N SER A 508 16.69 -41.11 -23.77
CA SER A 508 15.81 -40.92 -24.92
C SER A 508 14.43 -41.51 -24.65
N ALA A 509 13.37 -40.77 -24.96
CA ALA A 509 12.00 -41.23 -24.88
C ALA A 509 11.20 -40.61 -26.03
N THR A 510 10.27 -41.37 -26.61
CA THR A 510 9.42 -40.91 -27.71
C THR A 510 8.11 -40.30 -27.22
N GLN A 511 7.69 -40.68 -26.01
CA GLN A 511 6.47 -40.24 -25.34
C GLN A 511 6.74 -40.05 -23.84
N LYS A 512 6.01 -39.14 -23.19
CA LYS A 512 6.23 -38.83 -21.77
C LYS A 512 6.06 -40.03 -20.85
N GLU A 513 5.19 -40.98 -21.20
CA GLU A 513 4.96 -42.21 -20.45
C GLU A 513 6.23 -43.07 -20.35
N GLU A 514 7.09 -43.06 -21.39
CA GLU A 514 8.39 -43.74 -21.36
C GLU A 514 9.35 -43.06 -20.39
N ALA A 515 9.37 -41.72 -20.40
CA ALA A 515 10.22 -40.95 -19.49
C ALA A 515 9.79 -41.10 -18.01
N ILE A 516 8.48 -41.10 -17.76
CA ILE A 516 7.89 -41.31 -16.43
C ILE A 516 8.16 -42.74 -15.95
N ARG A 517 7.99 -43.74 -16.82
CA ARG A 517 8.26 -45.14 -16.49
C ARG A 517 9.73 -45.35 -16.18
N PHE A 518 10.64 -44.79 -16.97
CA PHE A 518 12.07 -44.87 -16.72
C PHE A 518 12.43 -44.27 -15.35
N ALA A 519 11.95 -43.06 -15.05
CA ALA A 519 12.17 -42.44 -13.74
C ALA A 519 11.62 -43.30 -12.59
N GLY A 520 10.41 -43.85 -12.75
CA GLY A 520 9.82 -44.77 -11.78
C GLY A 520 10.64 -46.06 -11.58
N GLU A 521 11.17 -46.65 -12.65
CA GLU A 521 12.03 -47.82 -12.58
C GLU A 521 13.35 -47.54 -11.85
N GLN A 522 13.96 -46.36 -12.05
CA GLN A 522 15.15 -45.97 -11.30
C GLN A 522 14.83 -45.76 -9.81
N LEU A 523 13.65 -45.23 -9.48
CA LEU A 523 13.19 -45.13 -8.09
C LEU A 523 13.02 -46.52 -7.44
N VAL A 524 12.50 -47.51 -8.19
CA VAL A 524 12.39 -48.90 -7.71
C VAL A 524 13.77 -49.52 -7.52
N LYS A 525 14.67 -49.38 -8.51
CA LYS A 525 16.05 -49.92 -8.44
C LYS A 525 16.86 -49.33 -7.29
N GLY A 526 16.68 -48.04 -7.00
CA GLY A 526 17.29 -47.36 -5.86
C GLY A 526 16.68 -47.73 -4.48
N GLY A 527 15.65 -48.58 -4.47
CA GLY A 527 14.95 -49.04 -3.28
C GLY A 527 14.11 -47.94 -2.61
N TYR A 528 13.67 -46.93 -3.37
CA TYR A 528 12.87 -45.82 -2.84
C TYR A 528 11.38 -46.18 -2.81
N VAL A 529 10.91 -46.97 -3.77
CA VAL A 529 9.48 -47.31 -3.94
C VAL A 529 9.27 -48.76 -4.34
N GLN A 530 8.06 -49.27 -4.12
CA GLN A 530 7.59 -50.55 -4.64
C GLN A 530 7.21 -50.42 -6.14
N PRO A 531 7.27 -51.50 -6.95
CA PRO A 531 6.98 -51.47 -8.39
C PRO A 531 5.63 -50.83 -8.76
N GLU A 532 4.62 -51.01 -7.92
CA GLU A 532 3.27 -50.49 -8.10
C GLU A 532 3.20 -48.96 -7.98
N TYR A 533 4.28 -48.29 -7.58
CA TYR A 533 4.37 -46.83 -7.56
C TYR A 533 4.50 -46.23 -8.97
N ILE A 534 5.05 -46.98 -9.93
CA ILE A 534 5.21 -46.54 -11.32
C ILE A 534 3.85 -46.26 -11.96
N ASP A 535 2.89 -47.17 -11.76
CA ASP A 535 1.52 -46.98 -12.25
C ASP A 535 0.85 -45.77 -11.60
N ALA A 536 1.15 -45.50 -10.32
CA ALA A 536 0.65 -44.31 -9.65
C ALA A 536 1.25 -43.01 -10.20
N MET A 537 2.51 -43.01 -10.67
CA MET A 537 3.10 -41.85 -11.35
C MET A 537 2.40 -41.57 -12.68
N LEU A 538 2.05 -42.63 -13.42
CA LEU A 538 1.33 -42.52 -14.69
C LEU A 538 -0.13 -42.05 -14.47
N GLU A 539 -0.82 -42.58 -13.46
CA GLU A 539 -2.16 -42.09 -13.10
C GLU A 539 -2.13 -40.64 -12.61
N ARG A 540 -1.07 -40.22 -11.90
CA ARG A 540 -0.91 -38.82 -11.50
C ARG A 540 -0.76 -37.90 -12.70
N GLU A 541 0.02 -38.30 -13.70
CA GLU A 541 0.21 -37.55 -14.94
C GLU A 541 -1.09 -37.40 -15.73
N LYS A 542 -1.93 -38.45 -15.78
CA LYS A 542 -3.23 -38.40 -16.47
C LYS A 542 -4.20 -37.38 -15.87
N MET A 543 -4.10 -37.10 -14.57
CA MET A 543 -4.97 -36.12 -13.92
C MET A 543 -4.62 -34.68 -14.31
N THR A 544 -3.33 -34.37 -14.39
CA THR A 544 -2.81 -33.06 -14.81
C THR A 544 -1.32 -33.24 -15.16
N PRO A 545 -0.83 -32.65 -16.26
CA PRO A 545 0.59 -32.72 -16.62
C PRO A 545 1.50 -32.34 -15.46
N THR A 546 2.58 -33.09 -15.27
CA THR A 546 3.63 -32.78 -14.29
C THR A 546 4.74 -31.89 -14.88
N TYR A 547 4.47 -31.25 -16.02
CA TYR A 547 5.30 -30.20 -16.59
C TYR A 547 5.21 -28.93 -15.74
N LEU A 548 6.35 -28.34 -15.39
CA LEU A 548 6.42 -27.14 -14.54
C LEU A 548 6.83 -25.88 -15.31
N GLY A 549 7.02 -25.98 -16.64
CA GLY A 549 7.61 -24.91 -17.45
C GLY A 549 9.13 -24.99 -17.53
N GLN A 550 9.72 -24.10 -18.33
CA GLN A 550 11.17 -23.95 -18.50
C GLN A 550 11.92 -25.28 -18.73
N SER A 551 11.38 -26.17 -19.58
CA SER A 551 11.99 -27.47 -19.93
C SER A 551 12.08 -28.51 -18.80
N ILE A 552 11.31 -28.37 -17.71
CA ILE A 552 11.36 -29.29 -16.55
C ILE A 552 10.02 -29.99 -16.32
N ALA A 553 10.07 -31.30 -16.07
CA ALA A 553 8.94 -32.11 -15.62
C ALA A 553 9.27 -32.86 -14.32
N VAL A 554 8.29 -32.96 -13.42
CA VAL A 554 8.49 -33.56 -12.08
C VAL A 554 7.44 -34.63 -11.77
N PRO A 555 7.54 -35.81 -12.40
CA PRO A 555 6.60 -36.89 -12.17
C PRO A 555 6.74 -37.47 -10.75
N HIS A 556 5.59 -37.70 -10.11
CA HIS A 556 5.46 -38.26 -8.77
C HIS A 556 4.16 -39.08 -8.69
N GLY A 557 4.07 -40.01 -7.72
CA GLY A 557 2.88 -40.86 -7.57
C GLY A 557 1.67 -40.12 -7.01
N THR A 558 0.47 -40.71 -7.15
CA THR A 558 -0.75 -40.18 -6.52
C THR A 558 -0.68 -40.21 -4.99
N VAL A 559 -1.60 -39.49 -4.33
CA VAL A 559 -1.67 -39.41 -2.86
C VAL A 559 -1.98 -40.77 -2.24
N GLU A 560 -2.75 -41.62 -2.92
CA GLU A 560 -3.16 -42.95 -2.48
C GLU A 560 -2.00 -43.96 -2.54
N ALA A 561 -0.97 -43.69 -3.33
CA ALA A 561 0.19 -44.57 -3.50
C ALA A 561 1.32 -44.30 -2.49
N LYS A 562 1.11 -43.42 -1.50
CA LYS A 562 2.12 -43.05 -0.49
C LYS A 562 2.65 -44.24 0.31
N ASP A 563 1.80 -45.22 0.61
CA ASP A 563 2.19 -46.43 1.35
C ASP A 563 3.16 -47.34 0.55
N ARG A 564 3.31 -47.09 -0.75
CA ARG A 564 4.26 -47.79 -1.64
C ARG A 564 5.64 -47.14 -1.67
N VAL A 565 5.84 -46.01 -0.98
CA VAL A 565 7.14 -45.35 -0.83
C VAL A 565 7.86 -45.93 0.39
N LEU A 566 8.99 -46.59 0.16
CA LEU A 566 9.83 -47.20 1.19
C LEU A 566 10.68 -46.13 1.91
N LYS A 567 11.31 -45.23 1.15
CA LYS A 567 12.10 -44.09 1.63
C LYS A 567 12.06 -42.94 0.60
N THR A 568 12.23 -41.71 1.07
CA THR A 568 12.25 -40.52 0.20
C THR A 568 13.46 -40.56 -0.74
N GLY A 569 13.23 -40.25 -2.01
CA GLY A 569 14.25 -40.36 -3.07
C GLY A 569 13.94 -39.53 -4.28
N VAL A 570 15.01 -39.12 -4.97
CA VAL A 570 14.95 -38.34 -6.21
C VAL A 570 15.80 -39.02 -7.26
N VAL A 571 15.33 -39.03 -8.49
CA VAL A 571 16.11 -39.41 -9.67
C VAL A 571 16.08 -38.27 -10.68
N PHE A 572 17.24 -37.94 -11.22
CA PHE A 572 17.42 -36.91 -12.23
C PHE A 572 17.67 -37.57 -13.58
N CYS A 573 16.79 -37.32 -14.56
CA CYS A 573 16.91 -37.88 -15.91
C CYS A 573 16.98 -36.75 -16.93
N GLN A 574 18.06 -36.68 -17.69
CA GLN A 574 18.26 -35.70 -18.77
C GLN A 574 17.90 -36.32 -20.12
N TYR A 575 17.11 -35.60 -20.91
CA TYR A 575 16.69 -35.94 -22.27
C TYR A 575 17.15 -34.85 -23.26
N PRO A 576 18.35 -34.96 -23.84
CA PRO A 576 18.90 -33.90 -24.69
C PRO A 576 18.05 -33.57 -25.94
N GLN A 577 17.28 -34.53 -26.44
CA GLN A 577 16.37 -34.34 -27.58
C GLN A 577 15.00 -33.77 -27.18
N GLY A 578 14.74 -33.63 -25.88
CA GLY A 578 13.46 -33.20 -25.34
C GLY A 578 12.39 -34.28 -25.42
N VAL A 579 11.41 -34.21 -24.51
CA VAL A 579 10.22 -35.07 -24.49
C VAL A 579 9.02 -34.17 -24.31
N ARG A 580 7.99 -34.30 -25.16
CA ARG A 580 6.77 -33.50 -25.02
C ARG A 580 5.96 -33.99 -23.81
N PHE A 581 5.77 -33.13 -22.81
CA PHE A 581 5.06 -33.45 -21.57
C PHE A 581 3.67 -32.82 -21.48
N GLY A 582 3.50 -31.63 -22.06
CA GLY A 582 2.23 -30.92 -22.04
C GLY A 582 1.33 -31.17 -23.25
N GLU A 583 0.23 -30.43 -23.33
CA GLU A 583 -0.76 -30.52 -24.43
C GLU A 583 -0.42 -29.56 -25.59
N GLU A 584 0.32 -28.47 -25.31
CA GLU A 584 0.78 -27.52 -26.32
C GLU A 584 2.08 -28.01 -26.99
N GLU A 585 2.35 -27.58 -28.24
CA GLU A 585 3.48 -28.09 -29.03
C GLU A 585 4.85 -27.70 -28.46
N ASP A 586 4.91 -26.62 -27.67
CA ASP A 586 6.11 -26.05 -27.06
C ASP A 586 6.40 -26.54 -25.62
N GLU A 587 5.55 -27.40 -25.07
CA GLU A 587 5.73 -27.98 -23.73
C GLU A 587 6.69 -29.19 -23.74
N ILE A 588 7.95 -28.93 -24.06
CA ILE A 588 9.03 -29.92 -24.18
C ILE A 588 9.91 -29.90 -22.92
N ALA A 589 9.99 -31.04 -22.22
CA ALA A 589 10.88 -31.22 -21.08
C ALA A 589 12.21 -31.85 -21.52
N HIS A 590 13.32 -31.19 -21.17
CA HIS A 590 14.67 -31.74 -21.28
C HIS A 590 15.15 -32.37 -19.97
N LEU A 591 14.53 -32.01 -18.84
CA LEU A 591 14.85 -32.55 -17.52
C LEU A 591 13.59 -33.20 -16.93
N VAL A 592 13.69 -34.47 -16.55
CA VAL A 592 12.62 -35.21 -15.88
C VAL A 592 13.11 -35.68 -14.52
N ILE A 593 12.50 -35.16 -13.46
CA ILE A 593 12.92 -35.39 -12.09
C ILE A 593 11.86 -36.26 -11.39
N GLY A 594 12.15 -37.54 -11.23
CA GLY A 594 11.26 -38.47 -10.54
C GLY A 594 11.39 -38.33 -9.03
N ILE A 595 10.27 -38.13 -8.33
CA ILE A 595 10.26 -37.96 -6.87
C ILE A 595 9.41 -39.04 -6.21
N ALA A 596 9.99 -39.68 -5.19
CA ALA A 596 9.32 -40.54 -4.25
C ALA A 596 9.36 -39.90 -2.85
N ALA A 597 8.21 -39.65 -2.25
CA ALA A 597 8.14 -39.05 -0.91
C ALA A 597 6.97 -39.64 -0.09
N ARG A 598 7.21 -39.95 1.19
CA ARG A 598 6.18 -40.55 2.07
C ARG A 598 5.13 -39.53 2.55
N ASN A 599 5.40 -38.22 2.42
CA ASN A 599 4.52 -37.13 2.88
C ASN A 599 4.52 -35.92 1.91
N ASN A 600 4.21 -34.71 2.40
CA ASN A 600 4.40 -33.44 1.67
C ASN A 600 5.88 -33.07 1.46
N GLU A 601 6.80 -33.98 1.79
CA GLU A 601 8.24 -33.88 1.55
C GLU A 601 8.59 -33.74 0.05
N HIS A 602 7.73 -34.21 -0.86
CA HIS A 602 7.91 -33.93 -2.29
C HIS A 602 7.93 -32.43 -2.57
N ILE A 603 7.15 -31.62 -1.85
CA ILE A 603 7.16 -30.15 -2.01
C ILE A 603 8.49 -29.56 -1.53
N GLN A 604 9.06 -30.04 -0.42
CA GLN A 604 10.37 -29.56 0.06
C GLN A 604 11.49 -29.93 -0.92
N VAL A 605 11.42 -31.12 -1.49
CA VAL A 605 12.34 -31.59 -2.54
C VAL A 605 12.15 -30.79 -3.83
N ILE A 606 10.90 -30.54 -4.25
CA ILE A 606 10.56 -29.69 -5.38
C ILE A 606 11.12 -28.29 -5.14
N THR A 607 10.79 -27.61 -4.04
CA THR A 607 11.31 -26.27 -3.73
C THR A 607 12.84 -26.21 -3.71
N SER A 608 13.52 -27.23 -3.18
CA SER A 608 14.98 -27.29 -3.21
C SER A 608 15.53 -27.42 -4.63
N LEU A 609 14.86 -28.18 -5.49
CA LEU A 609 15.25 -28.35 -6.89
C LEU A 609 14.85 -27.16 -7.75
N THR A 610 13.68 -26.56 -7.52
CA THR A 610 13.17 -25.39 -8.25
C THR A 610 14.04 -24.17 -7.96
N ASN A 611 14.43 -23.92 -6.70
CA ASN A 611 15.37 -22.82 -6.38
C ASN A 611 16.72 -22.96 -7.11
N ALA A 612 17.22 -24.19 -7.29
CA ALA A 612 18.45 -24.46 -8.04
C ALA A 612 18.26 -24.36 -9.57
N LEU A 613 17.01 -24.43 -10.04
CA LEU A 613 16.61 -24.46 -11.45
C LEU A 613 15.88 -23.18 -11.91
N ASP A 614 15.75 -22.17 -11.04
CA ASP A 614 15.13 -20.86 -11.34
C ASP A 614 16.02 -19.98 -12.26
N ASP A 615 17.29 -20.36 -12.46
CA ASP A 615 18.21 -19.70 -13.39
C ASP A 615 18.17 -20.42 -14.75
N GLU A 616 17.64 -19.74 -15.77
CA GLU A 616 17.56 -20.25 -17.14
C GLU A 616 18.92 -20.73 -17.69
N THR A 617 20.03 -20.11 -17.24
CA THR A 617 21.39 -20.50 -17.65
C THR A 617 21.83 -21.83 -17.02
N ILE A 618 21.30 -22.19 -15.84
CA ILE A 618 21.59 -23.47 -15.19
C ILE A 618 20.80 -24.59 -15.86
N VAL A 619 19.54 -24.35 -16.21
CA VAL A 619 18.69 -25.33 -16.90
C VAL A 619 19.26 -25.68 -18.28
N GLU A 620 19.72 -24.67 -19.04
CA GLU A 620 20.36 -24.90 -20.34
C GLU A 620 21.62 -25.77 -20.19
N ARG A 621 22.48 -25.48 -19.20
CA ARG A 621 23.68 -26.28 -18.92
C ARG A 621 23.34 -27.71 -18.51
N LEU A 622 22.36 -27.88 -17.62
CA LEU A 622 21.90 -29.20 -17.16
C LEU A 622 21.23 -29.99 -18.27
N SER A 623 20.65 -29.35 -19.28
CA SER A 623 20.03 -30.01 -20.44
C SER A 623 21.05 -30.56 -21.45
N HIS A 624 22.28 -30.03 -21.45
CA HIS A 624 23.33 -30.39 -22.41
C HIS A 624 24.59 -31.02 -21.81
N THR A 625 24.78 -30.98 -20.48
CA THR A 625 25.97 -31.55 -19.85
C THR A 625 26.08 -33.06 -20.06
N THR A 626 27.31 -33.56 -20.12
CA THR A 626 27.65 -34.99 -20.15
C THR A 626 28.31 -35.46 -18.86
N SER A 627 28.42 -34.57 -17.86
CA SER A 627 29.15 -34.79 -16.61
C SER A 627 28.20 -34.93 -15.43
N VAL A 628 28.23 -36.10 -14.77
CA VAL A 628 27.44 -36.34 -13.55
C VAL A 628 27.95 -35.46 -12.40
N GLU A 629 29.26 -35.21 -12.34
CA GLU A 629 29.87 -34.32 -11.36
C GLU A 629 29.40 -32.87 -11.51
N GLU A 630 29.20 -32.40 -12.75
CA GLU A 630 28.67 -31.07 -13.01
C GLU A 630 27.22 -30.93 -12.52
N VAL A 631 26.39 -31.94 -12.75
CA VAL A 631 25.01 -31.97 -12.22
C VAL A 631 25.01 -31.92 -10.69
N LEU A 632 25.85 -32.72 -10.03
CA LEU A 632 25.96 -32.69 -8.57
C LEU A 632 26.47 -31.35 -8.03
N ALA A 633 27.38 -30.69 -8.75
CA ALA A 633 27.92 -29.39 -8.35
C ALA A 633 26.90 -28.24 -8.50
N LEU A 634 26.01 -28.34 -9.49
CA LEU A 634 24.96 -27.36 -9.74
C LEU A 634 23.75 -27.55 -8.82
N LEU A 635 23.43 -28.78 -8.42
CA LEU A 635 22.27 -29.09 -7.58
C LEU A 635 22.55 -29.13 -6.05
N ASN A 636 23.82 -29.09 -5.62
CA ASN A 636 24.21 -29.06 -4.19
C ASN A 636 24.75 -27.69 -3.72
N GLN A 637 24.62 -26.63 -4.52
CA GLN A 637 24.82 -25.24 -4.08
C GLN A 637 23.55 -24.72 -3.41
#